data_AF-A0A218QP02-F1
#
_entry.id   AF-A0A218QP02-F1
#
_cell.length_a   1.000
_cell.length_b   1.000
_cell.length_c   1.000
_cell.angle_alpha   90.00
_cell.angle_beta   90.00
_cell.angle_gamma   90.00
#
_symmetry.space_group_name_H-M   'P 1'
#
loop_
_entity.id
_entity.type
_entity.pdbx_description
1 polymer ?
#
loop_
_entity_poly.entity_id
_entity_poly.type
_entity_poly.pdbx_seq_one_letter_code
_entity_poly.pdbx_strand_id
1 'polypeptide(L)'
;MEIVAYGSFNLDLAIDYTFGNWRQKQDSIAAAQIAAEQEASKWLISQFQSELDDCLDRQFQTALNMQTLPISDLSVFSVVAHFEYKDVIFYLRRINFSDTLQWELSYTSNRIICLPEYLKTQILIELGKIKNSKTLQIAPNENKS
;
A
#
# COMPACT_ATOMS: atom_id res chain seq x y z
N MET A 1 18.89 -75.59 3.96
CA MET A 1 19.52 -74.30 3.68
C MET A 1 18.41 -73.41 3.11
N GLU A 2 17.76 -72.62 3.95
CA GLU A 2 16.69 -71.73 3.52
C GLU A 2 17.31 -70.45 2.94
N ILE A 3 17.00 -70.19 1.67
CA ILE A 3 17.34 -68.92 1.03
C ILE A 3 16.26 -67.93 1.45
N VAL A 4 16.61 -67.02 2.35
CA VAL A 4 15.75 -65.89 2.71
C VAL A 4 15.72 -64.96 1.51
N ALA A 5 14.57 -64.89 0.83
CA ALA A 5 14.34 -63.90 -0.21
C ALA A 5 14.38 -62.50 0.42
N TYR A 6 15.42 -61.73 0.12
CA TYR A 6 15.45 -60.30 0.42
C TYR A 6 14.26 -59.65 -0.27
N GLY A 7 13.35 -59.07 0.52
CA GLY A 7 12.12 -58.45 0.02
C GLY A 7 12.40 -57.52 -1.15
N SER A 8 11.70 -57.74 -2.26
CA SER A 8 11.83 -56.96 -3.48
C SER A 8 11.54 -55.48 -3.20
N PHE A 9 12.44 -54.59 -3.62
CA PHE A 9 12.24 -53.14 -3.56
C PHE A 9 10.96 -52.76 -4.34
N ASN A 10 10.03 -52.09 -3.66
CA ASN A 10 8.79 -51.61 -4.27
C ASN A 10 8.98 -50.15 -4.73
N LEU A 11 9.16 -49.97 -6.03
CA LEU A 11 9.39 -48.66 -6.66
C LEU A 11 8.19 -47.72 -6.50
N ASP A 12 6.97 -48.22 -6.60
CA ASP A 12 5.75 -47.40 -6.52
C ASP A 12 5.60 -46.79 -5.13
N LEU A 13 5.83 -47.58 -4.06
CA LEU A 13 5.84 -47.07 -2.69
C LEU A 13 6.94 -46.01 -2.47
N ALA A 14 8.10 -46.18 -3.09
CA ALA A 14 9.19 -45.20 -2.99
C ALA A 14 8.86 -43.88 -3.73
N ILE A 15 8.20 -43.96 -4.88
CA ILE A 15 7.71 -42.79 -5.64
C ILE A 15 6.67 -42.04 -4.82
N ASP A 16 5.63 -42.73 -4.35
CA ASP A 16 4.55 -42.12 -3.56
C ASP A 16 5.08 -41.44 -2.29
N TYR A 17 5.99 -42.11 -1.59
CA TYR A 17 6.63 -41.56 -0.40
C TYR A 17 7.45 -40.30 -0.73
N THR A 18 8.24 -40.33 -1.82
CA THR A 18 9.09 -39.20 -2.22
C THR A 18 8.24 -38.01 -2.67
N PHE A 19 7.20 -38.25 -3.48
CA PHE A 19 6.28 -37.21 -3.94
C PHE A 19 5.47 -36.60 -2.79
N GLY A 20 4.95 -37.44 -1.87
CA GLY A 20 4.25 -37.00 -0.67
C GLY A 20 5.11 -36.07 0.19
N ASN A 21 6.37 -36.46 0.44
CA ASN A 21 7.32 -35.63 1.19
C ASN A 21 7.66 -34.32 0.47
N TRP A 22 7.86 -34.36 -0.85
CA TRP A 22 8.10 -33.15 -1.64
C TRP A 22 6.91 -32.19 -1.57
N ARG A 23 5.69 -32.69 -1.73
CA ARG A 23 4.47 -31.88 -1.67
C ARG A 23 4.27 -31.25 -0.30
N GLN A 24 4.45 -32.01 0.78
CA GLN A 24 4.39 -31.47 2.14
C GLN A 24 5.41 -30.35 2.37
N LYS A 25 6.63 -30.48 1.83
CA LYS A 25 7.64 -29.41 1.89
C LYS A 25 7.21 -28.19 1.10
N GLN A 26 6.66 -28.36 -0.10
CA GLN A 26 6.15 -27.24 -0.92
C GLN A 26 5.02 -26.49 -0.22
N ASP A 27 4.05 -27.21 0.33
CA ASP A 27 2.92 -26.61 1.05
C ASP A 27 3.41 -25.84 2.29
N SER A 28 4.40 -26.37 3.01
CA SER A 28 5.04 -25.70 4.15
C SER A 28 5.81 -24.44 3.75
N ILE A 29 6.56 -24.48 2.64
CA ILE A 29 7.26 -23.31 2.10
C ILE A 29 6.26 -22.23 1.68
N ALA A 30 5.20 -22.61 0.98
CA ALA A 30 4.15 -21.68 0.57
C ALA A 30 3.46 -21.03 1.78
N ALA A 31 3.14 -21.81 2.81
CA ALA A 31 2.57 -21.28 4.05
C ALA A 31 3.54 -20.32 4.77
N ALA A 32 4.82 -20.67 4.86
CA ALA A 32 5.84 -19.81 5.46
C ALA A 32 6.03 -18.50 4.68
N GLN A 33 5.99 -18.56 3.34
CA GLN A 33 6.05 -17.37 2.48
C GLN A 33 4.86 -16.44 2.73
N ILE A 34 3.64 -16.97 2.72
CA ILE A 34 2.42 -16.18 2.98
C ILE A 34 2.48 -15.53 4.37
N ALA A 35 2.93 -16.26 5.39
CA ALA A 35 3.08 -15.72 6.74
C ALA A 35 4.10 -14.57 6.79
N ALA A 36 5.25 -14.74 6.13
CA ALA A 36 6.28 -13.70 6.04
C ALA A 36 5.79 -12.45 5.30
N GLU A 37 5.07 -12.61 4.19
CA GLU A 37 4.49 -11.51 3.41
C GLU A 37 3.44 -10.73 4.23
N GLN A 38 2.61 -11.43 5.01
CA GLN A 38 1.63 -10.81 5.90
C GLN A 38 2.30 -10.01 7.03
N GLU A 39 3.37 -10.54 7.62
CA GLU A 39 4.11 -9.87 8.68
C GLU A 39 4.85 -8.63 8.16
N ALA A 40 5.53 -8.75 7.00
CA ALA A 40 6.16 -7.62 6.32
C ALA A 40 5.14 -6.52 5.98
N SER A 41 3.95 -6.89 5.50
CA SER A 41 2.88 -5.94 5.18
C SER A 41 2.39 -5.20 6.43
N LYS A 42 2.16 -5.91 7.55
CA LYS A 42 1.78 -5.28 8.83
C LYS A 42 2.85 -4.31 9.31
N TRP A 43 4.12 -4.68 9.21
CA TRP A 43 5.24 -3.83 9.59
C TRP A 43 5.29 -2.55 8.74
N LEU A 44 5.16 -2.68 7.41
CA LEU A 44 5.15 -1.54 6.51
C LEU A 44 3.97 -0.59 6.76
N ILE A 45 2.77 -1.12 7.04
CA ILE A 45 1.59 -0.32 7.38
C ILE A 45 1.81 0.43 8.69
N SER A 46 2.33 -0.26 9.71
CA SER A 46 2.62 0.33 11.01
C SER A 46 3.65 1.44 10.91
N GLN A 47 4.74 1.21 10.15
CA GLN A 47 5.76 2.22 9.90
C GLN A 47 5.17 3.44 9.18
N PHE A 48 4.42 3.20 8.09
CA PHE A 48 3.78 4.26 7.32
C PHE A 48 2.86 5.12 8.19
N GLN A 49 2.03 4.49 9.03
CA GLN A 49 1.12 5.20 9.91
C GLN A 49 1.86 6.04 10.97
N SER A 50 2.95 5.51 11.52
CA SER A 50 3.79 6.27 12.47
C SER A 50 4.34 7.54 11.84
N GLU A 51 4.90 7.44 10.64
CA GLU A 51 5.48 8.59 9.94
C GLU A 51 4.42 9.59 9.48
N LEU A 52 3.23 9.09 9.10
CA LEU A 52 2.09 9.95 8.80
C LEU A 52 1.63 10.71 10.04
N ASP A 53 1.55 10.05 11.20
CA ASP A 53 1.20 10.67 12.49
C ASP A 53 2.21 11.75 12.92
N ASP A 54 3.49 11.59 12.56
CA ASP A 54 4.54 12.58 12.82
C ASP A 54 4.36 13.87 11.98
N CYS A 55 3.84 13.73 10.76
CA CYS A 55 3.68 14.85 9.82
C CYS A 55 2.28 15.48 9.84
N LEU A 56 1.28 14.69 10.23
CA LEU A 56 -0.13 15.02 10.09
C LEU A 56 -0.87 14.55 11.34
N ASP A 57 -1.41 15.50 12.10
CA ASP A 57 -2.10 15.17 13.34
C ASP A 57 -3.33 14.27 13.10
N ARG A 58 -3.58 13.35 14.05
CA ARG A 58 -4.67 12.36 13.94
C ARG A 58 -6.05 13.01 13.80
N GLN A 59 -6.28 14.20 14.36
CA GLN A 59 -7.56 14.88 14.22
C GLN A 59 -7.79 15.30 12.77
N PHE A 60 -6.76 15.82 12.09
CA PHE A 60 -6.81 16.17 10.68
C PHE A 60 -6.99 14.93 9.79
N GLN A 61 -6.24 13.86 10.04
CA GLN A 61 -6.43 12.59 9.34
C GLN A 61 -7.88 12.07 9.45
N THR A 62 -8.44 12.12 10.67
CA THR A 62 -9.83 11.72 10.94
C THR A 62 -10.83 12.61 10.22
N ALA A 63 -10.60 13.93 10.21
CA ALA A 63 -11.47 14.89 9.52
C ALA A 63 -11.53 14.67 8.00
N LEU A 64 -10.46 14.15 7.40
CA LEU A 64 -10.42 13.74 6.01
C LEU A 64 -10.99 12.34 5.75
N ASN A 65 -11.34 11.59 6.80
CA ASN A 65 -11.67 10.17 6.70
C ASN A 65 -10.56 9.38 5.98
N MET A 66 -9.30 9.66 6.35
CA MET A 66 -8.14 9.08 5.71
C MET A 66 -8.03 7.59 6.03
N GLN A 67 -7.78 6.79 4.99
CA GLN A 67 -7.66 5.34 5.09
C GLN A 67 -6.33 4.87 4.52
N THR A 68 -5.58 4.14 5.34
CA THR A 68 -4.34 3.49 4.92
C THR A 68 -4.65 2.20 4.19
N LEU A 69 -4.28 2.16 2.92
CA LEU A 69 -4.40 0.99 2.06
C LEU A 69 -3.09 0.19 2.10
N PRO A 70 -3.19 -1.13 2.28
CA PRO A 70 -2.03 -2.01 2.18
C PRO A 70 -1.47 -2.01 0.75
N ILE A 71 -0.30 -2.64 0.60
CA ILE A 71 0.27 -2.96 -0.71
C ILE A 71 -0.80 -3.71 -1.53
N SER A 72 -1.11 -3.20 -2.71
CA SER A 72 -2.14 -3.74 -3.62
C SER A 72 -1.77 -3.44 -5.08
N ASP A 73 -2.58 -3.88 -6.04
CA ASP A 73 -2.36 -3.62 -7.48
C ASP A 73 -2.20 -2.12 -7.81
N LEU A 74 -2.75 -1.22 -6.99
CA LEU A 74 -2.61 0.23 -7.14
C LEU A 74 -1.21 0.74 -6.76
N SER A 75 -0.49 0.03 -5.89
CA SER A 75 0.90 0.31 -5.55
C SER A 75 1.61 -0.97 -5.08
N VAL A 76 2.25 -1.64 -6.05
CA VAL A 76 2.94 -2.93 -5.88
C VAL A 76 4.07 -2.86 -4.84
N PHE A 77 4.56 -1.67 -4.52
CA PHE A 77 5.74 -1.47 -3.66
C PHE A 77 5.56 -0.43 -2.55
N SER A 78 4.35 0.10 -2.33
CA SER A 78 4.16 1.06 -1.24
C SER A 78 2.80 0.98 -0.58
N VAL A 79 2.80 1.13 0.74
CA VAL A 79 1.60 1.52 1.48
C VAL A 79 1.21 2.93 1.06
N VAL A 80 -0.10 3.17 0.91
CA VAL A 80 -0.63 4.48 0.54
C VAL A 80 -1.76 4.85 1.47
N ALA A 81 -1.90 6.12 1.81
CA ALA A 81 -3.13 6.64 2.38
C ALA A 81 -4.01 7.21 1.27
N HIS A 82 -5.32 7.14 1.44
CA HIS A 82 -6.25 7.78 0.53
C HIS A 82 -7.41 8.42 1.29
N PHE A 83 -8.03 9.40 0.65
CA PHE A 83 -9.24 10.05 1.14
C PHE A 83 -9.98 10.70 -0.03
N GLU A 84 -11.23 11.11 0.21
CA GLU A 84 -12.07 11.74 -0.82
C GLU A 84 -12.52 13.13 -0.37
N TYR A 85 -12.50 14.09 -1.29
CA TYR A 85 -13.06 15.42 -1.07
C TYR A 85 -13.77 15.93 -2.32
N LYS A 86 -15.10 16.18 -2.21
CA LYS A 86 -15.95 16.64 -3.31
C LYS A 86 -15.80 15.80 -4.58
N ASP A 87 -15.97 14.48 -4.46
CA ASP A 87 -15.87 13.51 -5.57
C ASP A 87 -14.46 13.39 -6.19
N VAL A 88 -13.44 13.94 -5.52
CA VAL A 88 -12.04 13.81 -5.93
C VAL A 88 -11.29 12.94 -4.94
N ILE A 89 -10.74 11.84 -5.45
CA ILE A 89 -9.91 10.91 -4.68
C ILE A 89 -8.47 11.40 -4.66
N PHE A 90 -7.93 11.46 -3.45
CA PHE A 90 -6.54 11.77 -3.17
C PHE A 90 -5.80 10.53 -2.70
N TYR A 91 -4.55 10.41 -3.12
CA TYR A 91 -3.62 9.41 -2.66
C TYR A 91 -2.37 10.09 -2.11
N LEU A 92 -1.90 9.57 -0.99
CA LEU A 92 -0.71 10.02 -0.30
C LEU A 92 0.25 8.85 -0.17
N ARG A 93 1.48 9.03 -0.62
CA ARG A 93 2.53 8.02 -0.47
C ARG A 93 3.87 8.65 -0.10
N ARG A 94 4.70 7.85 0.52
CA ARG A 94 6.08 8.21 0.86
C ARG A 94 6.98 7.93 -0.33
N ILE A 95 7.89 8.84 -0.61
CA ILE A 95 8.93 8.68 -1.63
C ILE A 95 10.29 9.04 -1.04
N ASN A 96 11.33 8.32 -1.47
CA ASN A 96 12.71 8.68 -1.17
C ASN A 96 13.31 9.36 -2.40
N PHE A 97 13.74 10.60 -2.25
CA PHE A 97 14.42 11.33 -3.31
C PHE A 97 15.72 11.89 -2.75
N SER A 98 16.85 11.48 -3.35
CA SER A 98 18.20 11.92 -2.94
C SER A 98 18.41 11.82 -1.42
N ASP A 99 18.17 10.63 -0.86
CA ASP A 99 18.31 10.31 0.56
C ASP A 99 17.42 11.10 1.53
N THR A 100 16.46 11.87 1.02
CA THR A 100 15.49 12.61 1.83
C THR A 100 14.11 11.99 1.72
N LEU A 101 13.47 11.77 2.86
CA LEU A 101 12.08 11.33 2.94
C LEU A 101 11.14 12.46 2.52
N GLN A 102 10.29 12.21 1.53
CA GLN A 102 9.30 13.18 1.04
C GLN A 102 7.93 12.52 0.90
N TRP A 103 6.90 13.35 0.82
CA TRP A 103 5.53 12.91 0.59
C TRP A 103 5.06 13.32 -0.79
N GLU A 104 4.44 12.39 -1.50
CA GLU A 104 3.75 12.65 -2.75
C GLU A 104 2.24 12.63 -2.50
N LEU A 105 1.59 13.77 -2.77
CA LEU A 105 0.15 13.90 -2.86
C LEU A 105 -0.25 13.83 -4.33
N SER A 106 -1.15 12.92 -4.68
CA SER A 106 -1.65 12.75 -6.04
C SER A 106 -3.16 12.70 -6.09
N TYR A 107 -3.75 13.30 -7.11
CA TYR A 107 -5.19 13.30 -7.38
C TYR A 107 -5.43 13.70 -8.83
N THR A 108 -6.43 13.11 -9.49
CA THR A 108 -6.70 13.34 -10.93
C THR A 108 -5.45 13.14 -11.80
N SER A 109 -4.85 14.21 -12.35
CA SER A 109 -3.59 14.19 -13.11
C SER A 109 -2.46 14.96 -12.41
N ASN A 110 -2.69 15.45 -11.19
CA ASN A 110 -1.72 16.21 -10.42
C ASN A 110 -0.88 15.27 -9.55
N ARG A 111 0.42 15.53 -9.49
CA ARG A 111 1.37 14.92 -8.56
C ARG A 111 2.19 16.03 -7.94
N ILE A 112 2.18 16.08 -6.61
CA ILE A 112 2.80 17.15 -5.85
C ILE A 112 3.70 16.50 -4.82
N ILE A 113 4.96 16.92 -4.81
CA ILE A 113 5.95 16.44 -3.86
C ILE A 113 6.19 17.54 -2.84
N CYS A 114 6.15 17.18 -1.55
CA CYS A 114 6.42 18.11 -0.46
C CYS A 114 7.26 17.45 0.64
N LEU A 115 8.01 18.28 1.37
CA LEU A 115 8.69 17.83 2.58
C LEU A 115 7.65 17.55 3.69
N PRO A 116 7.97 16.65 4.64
CA PRO A 116 7.13 16.31 5.79
C PRO A 116 6.45 17.50 6.48
N GLU A 117 7.20 18.55 6.79
CA GLU A 117 6.74 19.72 7.54
C GLU A 117 5.72 20.58 6.76
N TYR A 118 5.65 20.44 5.43
CA TYR A 118 4.70 21.17 4.58
C TYR A 118 3.47 20.35 4.19
N LEU A 119 3.40 19.06 4.56
CA LEU A 119 2.36 18.15 4.09
C LEU A 119 0.94 18.66 4.38
N LYS A 120 0.66 19.06 5.63
CA LYS A 120 -0.66 19.57 6.03
C LYS A 120 -1.06 20.81 5.23
N THR A 121 -0.13 21.75 5.08
CA THR A 121 -0.34 22.99 4.31
C THR A 121 -0.61 22.68 2.85
N GLN A 122 0.15 21.76 2.26
CA GLN A 122 -0.02 21.37 0.87
C GLN A 122 -1.39 20.73 0.62
N ILE A 123 -1.84 19.82 1.51
CA ILE A 123 -3.19 19.24 1.44
C ILE A 123 -4.25 20.34 1.47
N LEU A 124 -4.17 21.28 2.42
CA LEU A 124 -5.13 22.38 2.53
C LEU A 124 -5.19 23.26 1.28
N ILE A 125 -4.05 23.54 0.65
CA ILE A 125 -3.97 24.31 -0.60
C ILE A 125 -4.73 23.58 -1.72
N GLU A 126 -4.48 22.29 -1.90
CA GLU A 126 -5.13 21.52 -2.96
C GLU A 126 -6.64 21.36 -2.72
N LEU A 127 -7.05 21.13 -1.47
CA LEU A 127 -8.48 21.13 -1.11
C LEU A 127 -9.12 22.50 -1.34
N GLY A 128 -8.39 23.59 -1.08
CA GLY A 128 -8.81 24.95 -1.38
C GLY A 128 -9.04 25.18 -2.88
N LYS A 129 -8.14 24.67 -3.74
CA LYS A 129 -8.30 24.76 -5.21
C LYS A 129 -9.57 24.03 -5.66
N ILE A 130 -9.80 22.81 -5.20
CA ILE A 130 -11.02 22.03 -5.52
C ILE A 130 -12.27 22.70 -4.96
N LYS A 131 -12.18 23.24 -3.74
CA LYS A 131 -13.32 23.92 -3.12
C LYS A 131 -13.80 25.09 -3.96
N ASN A 132 -12.87 25.86 -4.55
CA ASN A 132 -13.13 27.12 -5.25
C ASN A 132 -13.20 26.99 -6.79
N SER A 133 -12.91 25.82 -7.36
CA SER A 133 -12.95 25.61 -8.81
C SER A 133 -14.34 25.83 -9.44
N LYS A 134 -15.43 25.58 -8.68
CA LYS A 134 -16.80 25.92 -9.11
C LYS A 134 -17.14 27.41 -8.97
N THR A 135 -16.52 28.13 -8.04
CA THR A 135 -16.77 29.56 -7.80
C THR A 135 -16.18 30.44 -8.90
N LEU A 136 -15.07 30.01 -9.50
CA LEU A 136 -14.38 30.74 -10.57
C LEU A 136 -15.09 30.68 -11.94
N GLN A 137 -16.10 29.82 -12.09
CA GLN A 137 -16.89 29.71 -13.33
C GLN A 137 -18.16 30.58 -13.34
N ILE A 138 -18.51 31.22 -12.20
CA ILE A 138 -19.75 32.01 -12.02
C ILE A 138 -19.43 33.48 -11.77
N ALA A 139 -18.39 34.03 -12.37
CA ALA A 139 -18.26 35.48 -12.50
C ALA A 139 -18.71 35.89 -13.90
N PRO A 140 -20.01 36.20 -14.13
CA PRO A 140 -20.40 36.96 -15.30
C PRO A 140 -19.69 38.31 -15.26
N ASN A 141 -19.10 38.70 -16.38
CA ASN A 141 -18.74 40.07 -16.69
C ASN A 141 -19.97 40.98 -16.51
N GLU A 142 -20.15 41.57 -15.34
CA GLU A 142 -20.90 42.83 -15.22
C GLU A 142 -19.96 43.97 -15.58
N ASN A 143 -19.56 43.99 -16.85
CA ASN A 143 -19.04 45.20 -17.47
C ASN A 143 -20.24 46.07 -17.87
N LYS A 144 -20.46 47.07 -17.02
CA LYS A 144 -20.96 48.42 -17.32
C LYS A 144 -21.22 48.68 -18.81
N SER A 145 -22.47 49.01 -19.12
CA SER A 145 -22.85 50.07 -20.05
C SER A 145 -24.20 50.64 -19.61
#